data_AF-A0A939EIZ7-F1
#
_entry.id   AF-A0A939EIZ7-F1
#
_cell.length_a   1.000
_cell.length_b   1.000
_cell.length_c   1.000
_cell.angle_alpha   90.00
_cell.angle_beta   90.00
_cell.angle_gamma   90.00
#
_symmetry.space_group_name_H-M   'P 1'
#
loop_
_entity.id
_entity.type
_entity.pdbx_description
1 polymer ?
#
loop_
_entity_poly.entity_id
_entity_poly.type
_entity_poly.pdbx_seq_one_letter_code
_entity_poly.pdbx_strand_id
1 'polypeptide(L)'
;MLRFLCSAVLLFPLLVSSVGAQVPPEWRERYDAIVDRGVKSCKDNKVFENLRREAQEGDPLAAYWVYNSMSRKTCVRYSSNPFNRTSYLEQAAKAEYPDAVRLYGKNMLYGYGLKKNPNKGIGYLKKAYELGSPYGASELAYAYGKGNVVRRNPKLALEYLEKAIKAGIDRKQMTVIASAMPYDLSLKAWAVIDNTKPDPNWHAAVVAVKPAAQSAEAAVKPVALSSFSFKPLSAYDTGKSPGRSQKRQSRFTKWLEGR
;
A
#
# COMPACT_ATOMS: atom_id res chain seq x y z
N MET A 1 -35.14 47.16 19.92
CA MET A 1 -34.57 47.10 18.56
C MET A 1 -33.08 46.78 18.70
N LEU A 2 -32.64 45.59 18.27
CA LEU A 2 -31.72 45.39 17.12
C LEU A 2 -30.41 46.20 17.26
N ARG A 3 -29.17 45.71 17.10
CA ARG A 3 -28.56 44.47 16.57
C ARG A 3 -27.02 44.69 16.66
N PHE A 4 -26.22 43.63 16.85
CA PHE A 4 -24.92 43.38 16.15
C PHE A 4 -23.70 44.24 16.60
N LEU A 5 -22.45 43.78 16.77
CA LEU A 5 -21.73 42.59 16.32
C LEU A 5 -20.57 42.24 17.27
N CYS A 6 -20.41 40.94 17.42
CA CYS A 6 -19.29 40.23 18.02
C CYS A 6 -18.05 40.31 17.12
N SER A 7 -16.86 40.51 17.69
CA SER A 7 -15.59 40.20 17.03
C SER A 7 -14.59 39.71 18.08
N ALA A 8 -14.94 38.61 18.74
CA ALA A 8 -13.98 37.78 19.43
C ALA A 8 -13.24 36.96 18.34
N VAL A 9 -12.02 37.39 18.04
CA VAL A 9 -11.04 36.61 17.26
C VAL A 9 -10.72 35.36 18.08
N LEU A 10 -11.50 34.30 17.88
CA LEU A 10 -11.15 32.96 18.31
C LEU A 10 -10.01 32.48 17.42
N LEU A 11 -8.78 32.74 17.85
CA LEU A 11 -7.62 31.95 17.46
C LEU A 11 -7.85 30.52 17.98
N PHE A 12 -8.56 29.74 17.19
CA PHE A 12 -8.58 28.29 17.30
C PHE A 12 -7.16 27.82 16.96
N PRO A 13 -6.37 27.29 17.90
CA PRO A 13 -5.17 26.60 17.51
C PRO A 13 -5.66 25.33 16.83
N LEU A 14 -5.52 25.28 15.50
CA LEU A 14 -5.59 24.05 14.74
C LEU A 14 -4.47 23.14 15.25
N LEU A 15 -4.79 22.33 16.26
CA LEU A 15 -4.09 21.08 16.52
C LEU A 15 -4.37 20.16 15.33
N VAL A 16 -3.63 20.38 14.25
CA VAL A 16 -3.36 19.32 13.29
C VAL A 16 -2.42 18.37 14.01
N SER A 17 -3.00 17.50 14.84
CA SER A 17 -2.34 16.30 15.31
C SER A 17 -2.28 15.33 14.13
N SER A 18 -1.47 15.63 13.11
CA SER A 18 -0.94 14.59 12.23
C SER A 18 0.29 13.97 12.90
N VAL A 19 0.12 13.55 14.14
CA VAL A 19 0.98 12.51 14.70
C VAL A 19 0.54 11.27 13.95
N GLY A 20 1.34 10.83 12.98
CA GLY A 20 1.15 9.51 12.36
C GLY A 20 0.92 8.53 13.50
N ALA A 21 -0.16 7.76 13.41
CA ALA A 21 -0.67 6.92 14.48
C ALA A 21 0.36 5.82 14.78
N GLN A 22 1.39 6.18 15.55
CA GLN A 22 2.29 5.23 16.18
C GLN A 22 1.40 4.32 17.03
N VAL A 23 1.48 3.03 16.74
CA VAL A 23 0.75 1.97 17.42
C VAL A 23 0.87 2.19 18.93
N PRO A 24 -0.22 2.54 19.63
CA PRO A 24 -0.16 2.84 21.05
C PRO A 24 0.40 1.65 21.84
N PRO A 25 1.27 1.86 22.85
CA PRO A 25 1.96 0.78 23.57
C PRO A 25 1.02 -0.23 24.24
N GLU A 26 -0.20 0.19 24.59
CA GLU A 26 -1.32 -0.63 25.09
C GLU A 26 -1.83 -1.69 24.09
N TRP A 27 -1.42 -1.63 22.82
CA TRP A 27 -1.88 -2.57 21.80
C TRP A 27 -1.33 -3.98 21.99
N ARG A 28 -0.16 -4.18 22.62
CA ARG A 28 0.40 -5.54 22.77
C ARG A 28 -0.46 -6.43 23.65
N GLU A 29 -0.91 -5.94 24.80
CA GLU A 29 -1.78 -6.70 25.71
C GLU A 29 -3.15 -6.97 25.07
N ARG A 30 -3.72 -5.97 24.41
CA ARG A 30 -4.98 -6.12 23.67
C ARG A 30 -4.83 -7.05 22.46
N TYR A 31 -3.66 -7.06 21.83
CA TYR A 31 -3.33 -7.88 20.67
C TYR A 31 -3.38 -9.37 21.04
N ASP A 32 -2.72 -9.79 22.11
CA ASP A 32 -2.71 -11.20 22.52
C ASP A 32 -4.12 -11.69 22.85
N ALA A 33 -4.91 -10.88 23.55
CA ALA A 33 -6.30 -11.18 23.88
C ALA A 33 -7.21 -11.32 22.65
N ILE A 34 -7.01 -10.49 21.61
CA ILE A 34 -7.84 -10.54 20.40
C ILE A 34 -7.34 -11.58 19.39
N VAL A 35 -6.07 -11.96 19.41
CA VAL A 35 -5.51 -13.02 18.54
C VAL A 35 -6.19 -14.36 18.81
N ASP A 36 -6.34 -14.76 20.08
CA ASP A 36 -6.99 -16.02 20.44
C ASP A 36 -8.45 -16.06 19.96
N ARG A 37 -9.20 -14.98 20.20
CA ARG A 37 -10.57 -14.81 19.68
C ARG A 37 -10.61 -14.83 18.16
N GLY A 38 -9.68 -14.13 17.53
CA GLY A 38 -9.53 -14.04 16.08
C GLY A 38 -9.30 -15.40 15.41
N VAL A 39 -8.42 -16.23 15.96
CA VAL A 39 -8.17 -17.59 15.47
C VAL A 39 -9.42 -18.47 15.62
N LYS A 40 -10.12 -18.35 16.75
CA LYS A 40 -11.36 -19.10 17.04
C LYS A 40 -12.53 -18.69 16.15
N SER A 41 -12.59 -17.42 15.72
CA SER A 41 -13.70 -16.87 14.92
C SER A 41 -13.95 -17.56 13.57
N CYS A 42 -12.96 -18.28 13.02
CA CYS A 42 -13.18 -19.09 11.82
C CYS A 42 -14.07 -20.33 12.09
N LYS A 43 -14.01 -20.88 13.30
CA LYS A 43 -14.76 -22.08 13.73
C LYS A 43 -16.01 -21.73 14.53
N ASP A 44 -15.95 -20.67 15.32
CA ASP A 44 -17.04 -20.23 16.20
C ASP A 44 -17.74 -18.98 15.67
N ASN A 45 -19.01 -19.14 15.29
CA ASN A 45 -19.85 -18.06 14.77
C ASN A 45 -20.16 -16.99 15.83
N LYS A 46 -20.30 -17.36 17.11
CA LYS A 46 -20.58 -16.39 18.17
C LYS A 46 -19.39 -15.47 18.38
N VAL A 47 -18.18 -16.02 18.37
CA VAL A 47 -16.94 -15.24 18.47
C VAL A 47 -16.79 -14.31 17.26
N PHE A 48 -17.12 -14.78 16.06
CA PHE A 48 -17.09 -13.95 14.86
C PHE A 48 -18.07 -12.77 14.93
N GLU A 49 -19.34 -13.00 15.28
CA GLU A 49 -20.32 -11.91 15.35
C GLU A 49 -19.98 -10.92 16.48
N ASN A 50 -19.38 -11.37 17.58
CA ASN A 50 -18.86 -10.48 18.61
C ASN A 50 -17.73 -9.56 18.07
N LEU A 51 -16.75 -10.13 17.37
CA LEU A 51 -15.68 -9.34 16.74
C LEU A 51 -16.22 -8.40 15.66
N ARG A 52 -17.26 -8.82 14.93
CA ARG A 52 -17.92 -7.97 13.94
C ARG A 52 -18.61 -6.78 14.58
N ARG A 53 -19.30 -6.97 15.71
CA ARG A 53 -19.90 -5.87 16.47
C ARG A 53 -18.83 -4.90 16.97
N GLU A 54 -17.74 -5.42 17.55
CA GLU A 54 -16.59 -4.59 17.98
C GLU A 54 -16.00 -3.80 16.80
N ALA A 55 -15.89 -4.42 15.62
CA ALA A 55 -15.43 -3.74 14.41
C ALA A 55 -16.39 -2.62 13.97
N GLN A 56 -17.71 -2.83 14.10
CA GLN A 56 -18.73 -1.80 13.81
C GLN A 56 -18.71 -0.65 14.82
N GLU A 57 -18.35 -0.93 16.07
CA GLU A 57 -18.12 0.07 17.12
C GLU A 57 -16.82 0.86 16.91
N GLY A 58 -15.96 0.41 15.99
CA GLY A 58 -14.75 1.11 15.57
C GLY A 58 -13.44 0.42 15.92
N ASP A 59 -13.46 -0.78 16.52
CA ASP A 59 -12.23 -1.51 16.88
C ASP A 59 -11.47 -1.98 15.62
N PRO A 60 -10.26 -1.43 15.36
CA PRO A 60 -9.48 -1.78 14.17
C PRO A 60 -8.87 -3.20 14.23
N LEU A 61 -8.56 -3.71 15.42
CA LEU A 61 -8.04 -5.07 15.57
C LEU A 61 -9.15 -6.10 15.32
N ALA A 62 -10.35 -5.83 15.84
CA ALA A 62 -11.51 -6.66 15.55
C ALA A 62 -11.84 -6.64 14.05
N ALA A 63 -11.78 -5.47 13.41
CA ALA A 63 -11.97 -5.34 11.95
C ALA A 63 -10.94 -6.17 11.16
N TYR A 64 -9.68 -6.17 11.57
CA TYR A 64 -8.66 -7.03 10.95
C TYR A 64 -8.98 -8.52 11.07
N TRP A 65 -9.38 -8.99 12.26
CA TRP A 65 -9.69 -10.40 12.48
C TRP A 65 -10.94 -10.85 11.74
N VAL A 66 -11.96 -9.99 11.67
CA VAL A 66 -13.14 -10.19 10.83
C VAL A 66 -12.70 -10.35 9.36
N TYR A 67 -11.88 -9.43 8.85
CA TYR A 67 -11.33 -9.54 7.49
C TYR A 67 -10.55 -10.84 7.28
N ASN A 68 -9.66 -11.22 8.20
CA ASN A 68 -8.83 -12.43 8.12
C ASN A 68 -9.70 -13.69 8.07
N SER A 69 -10.70 -13.79 8.94
CA SER A 69 -11.62 -14.93 8.99
C SER A 69 -12.46 -15.05 7.74
N MET A 70 -12.96 -13.94 7.20
CA MET A 70 -13.74 -13.98 5.97
C MET A 70 -12.89 -14.20 4.70
N SER A 71 -11.57 -13.97 4.76
CA SER A 71 -10.63 -14.15 3.64
C SER A 71 -10.09 -15.58 3.54
N ARG A 72 -10.19 -16.37 4.61
CA ARG A 72 -9.76 -17.77 4.63
C ARG A 72 -10.81 -18.66 3.96
N LYS A 73 -10.41 -19.36 2.89
CA LYS A 73 -11.27 -20.31 2.16
C LYS A 73 -11.81 -21.44 3.04
N THR A 74 -11.09 -21.80 4.11
CA THR A 74 -11.45 -22.86 5.05
C THR A 74 -12.60 -22.47 5.99
N CYS A 75 -12.92 -21.18 6.10
CA CYS A 75 -14.05 -20.73 6.90
C CYS A 75 -15.33 -20.87 6.04
N VAL A 76 -15.89 -22.08 6.05
CA VAL A 76 -16.99 -22.58 5.19
C VAL A 76 -18.22 -21.65 5.18
N ARG A 77 -18.47 -20.96 6.30
CA ARG A 77 -19.71 -20.19 6.55
C ARG A 77 -19.76 -18.83 5.83
N TYR A 78 -18.63 -18.33 5.32
CA TYR A 78 -18.49 -16.95 4.84
C TYR A 78 -18.07 -16.82 3.37
N SER A 79 -17.89 -17.94 2.66
CA SER A 79 -17.64 -17.92 1.21
C SER A 79 -18.86 -17.42 0.42
N SER A 80 -20.06 -17.51 1.00
CA SER A 80 -21.35 -17.17 0.39
C SER A 80 -21.91 -15.78 0.76
N ASN A 81 -21.26 -15.03 1.64
CA ASN A 81 -21.83 -13.79 2.18
C ASN A 81 -21.34 -12.55 1.38
N PRO A 82 -22.23 -11.63 0.93
CA PRO A 82 -21.90 -10.48 0.08
C PRO A 82 -21.22 -9.33 0.84
N PHE A 83 -20.66 -9.59 2.03
CA PHE A 83 -20.07 -8.55 2.85
C PHE A 83 -18.82 -7.94 2.20
N ASN A 84 -18.71 -6.62 2.31
CA ASN A 84 -17.55 -5.88 1.86
C ASN A 84 -16.35 -6.16 2.79
N ARG A 85 -15.69 -7.32 2.64
CA ARG A 85 -14.46 -7.65 3.39
C ARG A 85 -13.42 -6.54 3.32
N THR A 86 -13.33 -5.87 2.17
CA THR A 86 -12.32 -4.83 1.97
C THR A 86 -12.54 -3.60 2.83
N SER A 87 -13.77 -3.30 3.26
CA SER A 87 -14.02 -2.17 4.17
C SER A 87 -13.42 -2.40 5.55
N TYR A 88 -13.51 -3.61 6.10
CA TYR A 88 -12.88 -3.94 7.39
C TYR A 88 -11.35 -3.90 7.32
N LEU A 89 -10.78 -4.35 6.19
CA LEU A 89 -9.34 -4.21 5.96
C LEU A 89 -8.92 -2.74 5.86
N GLU A 90 -9.69 -1.92 5.14
CA GLU A 90 -9.43 -0.49 5.01
C GLU A 90 -9.52 0.22 6.35
N GLN A 91 -10.53 -0.11 7.18
CA GLN A 91 -10.67 0.41 8.54
C GLN A 91 -9.43 0.10 9.38
N ALA A 92 -8.99 -1.17 9.41
CA ALA A 92 -7.81 -1.57 10.15
C ALA A 92 -6.51 -0.94 9.59
N ALA A 93 -6.40 -0.78 8.27
CA ALA A 93 -5.24 -0.15 7.63
C ALA A 93 -5.19 1.37 7.88
N LYS A 94 -6.34 2.05 7.96
CA LYS A 94 -6.44 3.46 8.36
C LYS A 94 -5.99 3.69 9.79
N ALA A 95 -6.24 2.72 10.67
CA ALA A 95 -5.72 2.72 12.04
C ALA A 95 -4.24 2.32 12.15
N GLU A 96 -3.51 2.23 11.02
CA GLU A 96 -2.08 1.90 10.95
C GLU A 96 -1.70 0.57 11.62
N TYR A 97 -2.65 -0.37 11.71
CA TYR A 97 -2.35 -1.70 12.20
C TYR A 97 -1.39 -2.42 11.23
N PRO A 98 -0.18 -2.82 11.65
CA PRO A 98 0.90 -3.20 10.73
C PRO A 98 0.51 -4.32 9.76
N ASP A 99 -0.18 -5.35 10.25
CA ASP A 99 -0.60 -6.48 9.41
C ASP A 99 -1.79 -6.16 8.50
N ALA A 100 -2.67 -5.23 8.88
CA ALA A 100 -3.70 -4.74 7.98
C ALA A 100 -3.10 -3.87 6.88
N VAL A 101 -2.17 -2.96 7.21
CA VAL A 101 -1.45 -2.15 6.23
C VAL A 101 -0.73 -3.04 5.22
N ARG A 102 -0.09 -4.12 5.70
CA ARG A 102 0.51 -5.14 4.84
C ARG A 102 -0.51 -5.80 3.91
N LEU A 103 -1.62 -6.31 4.44
CA LEU A 103 -2.64 -7.00 3.64
C LEU A 103 -3.29 -6.06 2.63
N TYR A 104 -3.51 -4.81 3.00
CA TYR A 104 -4.02 -3.78 2.12
C TYR A 104 -3.05 -3.52 0.96
N GLY A 105 -1.76 -3.36 1.27
CA GLY A 105 -0.70 -3.24 0.26
C GLY A 105 -0.60 -4.44 -0.66
N LYS A 106 -0.63 -5.67 -0.11
CA LYS A 106 -0.62 -6.92 -0.87
C LYS A 106 -1.84 -7.03 -1.79
N ASN A 107 -3.03 -6.72 -1.29
CA ASN A 107 -4.26 -6.77 -2.06
C ASN A 107 -4.24 -5.77 -3.21
N MET A 108 -3.70 -4.57 -3.02
CA MET A 108 -3.47 -3.61 -4.11
C MET A 108 -2.41 -4.09 -5.09
N LEU A 109 -1.35 -4.74 -4.61
CA LEU A 109 -0.25 -5.22 -5.44
C LEU A 109 -0.73 -6.30 -6.43
N TYR A 110 -1.55 -7.24 -5.95
CA TYR A 110 -2.02 -8.38 -6.74
C TYR A 110 -3.43 -8.21 -7.32
N GLY A 111 -4.23 -7.25 -6.84
CA GLY A 111 -5.60 -7.01 -7.29
C GLY A 111 -6.66 -7.88 -6.57
N TYR A 112 -6.43 -8.24 -5.31
CA TYR A 112 -7.39 -9.05 -4.54
C TYR A 112 -8.44 -8.18 -3.87
N GLY A 113 -9.63 -8.10 -4.45
CA GLY A 113 -10.77 -7.31 -3.93
C GLY A 113 -10.58 -5.79 -4.01
N LEU A 114 -9.36 -5.32 -4.25
CA LEU A 114 -9.01 -3.92 -4.49
C LEU A 114 -8.54 -3.74 -5.93
N LYS A 115 -8.69 -2.52 -6.47
CA LYS A 115 -8.14 -2.17 -7.78
C LYS A 115 -6.62 -2.36 -7.76
N LYS A 116 -6.11 -3.18 -8.69
CA LYS A 116 -4.67 -3.45 -8.81
C LYS A 116 -3.90 -2.13 -9.03
N ASN A 117 -2.97 -1.84 -8.14
CA ASN A 117 -2.05 -0.71 -8.21
C ASN A 117 -0.72 -1.09 -7.55
N PRO A 118 0.24 -1.65 -8.32
CA PRO A 118 1.51 -2.11 -7.77
C PRO A 118 2.33 -1.02 -7.09
N ASN A 119 2.33 0.20 -7.64
CA ASN A 119 3.09 1.32 -7.09
C ASN A 119 2.59 1.71 -5.69
N LYS A 120 1.27 1.85 -5.52
CA LYS A 120 0.68 2.09 -4.20
C LYS A 120 0.89 0.90 -3.27
N GLY A 121 0.72 -0.34 -3.78
CA GLY A 121 0.92 -1.56 -3.01
C GLY A 121 2.31 -1.66 -2.38
N ILE A 122 3.37 -1.36 -3.15
CA ILE A 122 4.75 -1.27 -2.64
C ILE A 122 4.86 -0.25 -1.51
N GLY A 123 4.27 0.94 -1.67
CA GLY A 123 4.28 2.00 -0.65
C GLY A 123 3.67 1.52 0.66
N TYR A 124 2.51 0.86 0.60
CA TYR A 124 1.87 0.26 1.78
C TYR A 124 2.70 -0.85 2.40
N LEU A 125 3.35 -1.71 1.61
CA LEU A 125 4.21 -2.77 2.16
C LEU A 125 5.46 -2.21 2.86
N LYS A 126 6.05 -1.14 2.32
CA LYS A 126 7.13 -0.41 3.00
C LYS A 126 6.66 0.18 4.31
N LYS A 127 5.50 0.87 4.29
CA LYS A 127 4.87 1.42 5.50
C LYS A 127 4.58 0.33 6.54
N ALA A 128 4.07 -0.83 6.12
CA ALA A 128 3.81 -1.95 7.02
C ALA A 128 5.08 -2.43 7.71
N TYR A 129 6.21 -2.52 6.99
CA TYR A 129 7.50 -2.86 7.58
C TYR A 129 7.95 -1.81 8.60
N GLU A 130 7.80 -0.52 8.29
CA GLU A 130 8.12 0.59 9.20
C GLU A 130 7.24 0.62 10.46
N LEU A 131 5.98 0.23 10.34
CA LEU A 131 5.04 0.10 11.47
C LEU A 131 5.29 -1.17 12.30
N GLY A 132 6.16 -2.07 11.83
CA GLY A 132 6.55 -3.27 12.55
C GLY A 132 5.85 -4.56 12.12
N SER A 133 5.39 -4.65 10.86
CA SER A 133 5.07 -5.95 10.27
C SER A 133 6.30 -6.49 9.55
N PRO A 134 6.97 -7.55 10.07
CA PRO A 134 8.14 -8.14 9.41
C PRO A 134 7.79 -8.70 8.03
N TYR A 135 6.51 -9.08 7.87
CA TYR A 135 5.96 -9.59 6.62
C TYR A 135 5.85 -8.53 5.52
N GLY A 136 5.92 -7.24 5.84
CA GLY A 136 6.00 -6.18 4.82
C GLY A 136 7.28 -6.32 3.97
N ALA A 137 8.43 -6.57 4.62
CA ALA A 137 9.70 -6.79 3.93
C ALA A 137 9.72 -8.11 3.15
N SER A 138 9.15 -9.19 3.69
CA SER A 138 9.10 -10.48 2.99
C SER A 138 8.28 -10.41 1.68
N GLU A 139 7.14 -9.71 1.69
CA GLU A 139 6.31 -9.50 0.50
C GLU A 139 7.01 -8.61 -0.54
N LEU A 140 7.80 -7.62 -0.11
CA LEU A 140 8.64 -6.80 -1.00
C LEU A 140 9.76 -7.63 -1.64
N ALA A 141 10.45 -8.46 -0.85
CA ALA A 141 11.45 -9.40 -1.37
C ALA A 141 10.84 -10.32 -2.43
N TYR A 142 9.63 -10.82 -2.18
CA TYR A 142 8.91 -11.66 -3.14
C TYR A 142 8.56 -10.91 -4.42
N ALA A 143 7.99 -9.71 -4.30
CA ALA A 143 7.57 -8.89 -5.44
C ALA A 143 8.75 -8.58 -6.37
N TYR A 144 9.88 -8.12 -5.82
CA TYR A 144 11.07 -7.80 -6.61
C TYR A 144 11.84 -9.04 -7.09
N GLY A 145 11.84 -10.14 -6.33
CA GLY A 145 12.53 -11.38 -6.69
C GLY A 145 11.87 -12.10 -7.87
N LYS A 146 10.54 -12.23 -7.84
CA LYS A 146 9.76 -12.87 -8.91
C LYS A 146 9.48 -11.94 -10.09
N GLY A 147 9.24 -10.65 -9.83
CA GLY A 147 8.99 -9.67 -10.88
C GLY A 147 7.66 -9.84 -11.63
N ASN A 148 6.66 -10.47 -11.01
CA ASN A 148 5.33 -10.73 -11.59
C ASN A 148 4.37 -9.53 -11.52
N VAL A 149 4.55 -8.68 -10.50
CA VAL A 149 3.71 -7.49 -10.24
C VAL A 149 4.47 -6.18 -10.40
N VAL A 150 5.80 -6.24 -10.35
CA VAL A 150 6.74 -5.12 -10.45
C VAL A 150 7.92 -5.57 -11.29
N ARG A 151 8.72 -4.64 -11.82
CA ARG A 151 9.93 -5.02 -12.56
C ARG A 151 10.85 -5.83 -11.64
N ARG A 152 11.28 -7.01 -12.10
CA ARG A 152 12.22 -7.88 -11.37
C ARG A 152 13.48 -7.08 -11.01
N ASN A 153 13.85 -7.13 -9.73
CA ASN A 153 15.07 -6.52 -9.21
C ASN A 153 15.66 -7.42 -8.12
N PRO A 154 16.51 -8.39 -8.49
CA PRO A 154 17.08 -9.35 -7.54
C PRO A 154 17.95 -8.71 -6.46
N LYS A 155 18.63 -7.59 -6.76
CA LYS A 155 19.43 -6.85 -5.77
C LYS A 155 18.55 -6.27 -4.67
N LEU A 156 17.47 -5.59 -5.06
CA LEU A 156 16.50 -5.06 -4.11
C LEU A 156 15.75 -6.16 -3.37
N ALA A 157 15.52 -7.31 -4.01
CA ALA A 157 14.95 -8.48 -3.37
C ALA A 157 15.85 -9.03 -2.26
N LEU A 158 17.17 -9.08 -2.48
CA LEU A 158 18.16 -9.46 -1.47
C LEU A 158 18.15 -8.50 -0.27
N GLU A 159 18.12 -7.19 -0.51
CA GLU A 159 18.05 -6.18 0.56
C GLU A 159 16.81 -6.37 1.46
N TYR A 160 15.64 -6.61 0.85
CA TYR A 160 14.42 -6.86 1.62
C TYR A 160 14.39 -8.24 2.28
N LEU A 161 15.05 -9.23 1.70
CA LEU A 161 15.24 -10.55 2.31
C LEU A 161 16.08 -10.44 3.58
N GLU A 162 17.19 -9.71 3.53
CA GLU A 162 18.02 -9.43 4.70
C GLU A 162 17.22 -8.75 5.81
N LYS A 163 16.42 -7.73 5.45
CA LYS A 163 15.53 -7.05 6.38
C LYS A 163 14.49 -7.99 6.99
N ALA A 164 13.90 -8.88 6.19
CA ALA A 164 12.92 -9.86 6.65
C ALA A 164 13.52 -10.87 7.64
N ILE A 165 14.71 -11.41 7.34
CA ILE A 165 15.39 -12.38 8.22
C ILE A 165 15.83 -11.71 9.53
N LYS A 166 16.40 -10.50 9.47
CA LYS A 166 16.71 -9.70 10.67
C LYS A 166 15.44 -9.41 11.49
N ALA A 167 14.32 -9.22 10.82
CA ALA A 167 13.02 -8.99 11.44
C ALA A 167 12.34 -10.26 11.99
N GLY A 168 13.01 -11.42 11.93
CA GLY A 168 12.51 -12.67 12.50
C GLY A 168 11.53 -13.45 11.61
N ILE A 169 11.47 -13.16 10.31
CA ILE A 169 10.74 -14.01 9.37
C ILE A 169 11.40 -15.40 9.31
N ASP A 170 10.56 -16.44 9.27
CA ASP A 170 11.02 -17.82 9.11
C ASP A 170 11.87 -17.95 7.84
N ARG A 171 13.09 -18.43 8.02
CA ARG A 171 14.08 -18.74 6.99
C ARG A 171 13.45 -19.50 5.82
N LYS A 172 12.57 -20.47 6.11
CA LYS A 172 11.88 -21.29 5.09
C LYS A 172 11.05 -20.45 4.12
N GLN A 173 10.50 -19.32 4.55
CA GLN A 173 9.70 -18.44 3.68
C GLN A 173 10.57 -17.73 2.64
N MET A 174 11.86 -17.51 2.92
CA MET A 174 12.78 -16.75 2.07
C MET A 174 13.61 -17.62 1.11
N THR A 175 13.69 -18.94 1.33
CA THR A 175 14.45 -19.86 0.47
C THR A 175 13.98 -19.83 -0.99
N VAL A 176 12.67 -19.73 -1.23
CA VAL A 176 12.09 -19.65 -2.58
C VAL A 176 12.59 -18.41 -3.33
N ILE A 177 12.82 -17.32 -2.61
CA ILE A 177 13.33 -16.07 -3.19
C ILE A 177 14.83 -16.14 -3.40
N ALA A 178 15.59 -16.69 -2.45
CA ALA A 178 17.03 -16.95 -2.61
C ALA A 178 17.29 -17.78 -3.88
N SER A 179 16.59 -18.91 -4.04
CA SER A 179 16.72 -19.77 -5.22
C SER A 179 16.22 -19.14 -6.52
N ALA A 180 15.35 -18.14 -6.45
CA ALA A 180 14.87 -17.42 -7.63
C ALA A 180 15.81 -16.30 -8.09
N MET A 181 16.88 -16.00 -7.34
CA MET A 181 17.88 -15.00 -7.74
C MET A 181 18.92 -15.58 -8.71
N PRO A 182 19.64 -14.73 -9.46
CA PRO A 182 20.87 -15.12 -10.13
C PRO A 182 21.87 -15.77 -9.16
N TYR A 183 22.75 -16.62 -9.67
CA TYR A 183 23.63 -17.47 -8.86
C TYR A 183 24.46 -16.69 -7.82
N ASP A 184 25.06 -15.57 -8.23
CA ASP A 184 25.89 -14.70 -7.38
C ASP A 184 25.11 -14.12 -6.19
N LEU A 185 23.87 -13.68 -6.42
CA LEU A 185 22.98 -13.14 -5.38
C LEU A 185 22.33 -14.24 -4.55
N SER A 186 22.06 -15.40 -5.15
CA SER A 186 21.52 -16.57 -4.46
C SER A 186 22.47 -17.04 -3.36
N LEU A 187 23.78 -17.13 -3.65
CA LEU A 187 24.79 -17.48 -2.63
C LEU A 187 24.77 -16.51 -1.44
N LYS A 188 24.65 -15.21 -1.71
CA LYS A 188 24.53 -14.19 -0.66
C LYS A 188 23.24 -14.35 0.12
N ALA A 189 22.12 -14.60 -0.56
CA ALA A 189 20.83 -14.82 0.08
C ALA A 189 20.85 -16.03 1.02
N TRP A 190 21.47 -17.14 0.60
CA TRP A 190 21.65 -18.32 1.45
C TRP A 190 22.55 -18.03 2.65
N ALA A 191 23.67 -17.34 2.44
CA ALA A 191 24.53 -16.91 3.55
C ALA A 191 23.78 -16.05 4.58
N VAL A 192 22.89 -15.16 4.13
CA VAL A 192 22.00 -14.37 5.00
C VAL A 192 21.03 -15.27 5.74
N ILE A 193 20.34 -16.18 5.05
CA ILE A 193 19.35 -17.09 5.65
C ILE A 193 19.98 -17.95 6.73
N ASP A 194 21.18 -18.49 6.50
CA ASP A 194 21.80 -19.46 7.41
C ASP A 194 22.46 -18.79 8.61
N ASN A 195 23.13 -17.65 8.38
CA ASN A 195 24.01 -17.03 9.38
C ASN A 195 23.37 -15.86 10.13
N THR A 196 22.30 -15.26 9.61
CA THR A 196 21.67 -14.10 10.27
C THR A 196 20.79 -14.55 11.42
N LYS A 197 21.06 -14.00 12.60
CA LYS A 197 20.20 -14.14 13.77
C LYS A 197 19.11 -13.05 13.73
N PRO A 198 17.84 -13.38 14.04
CA PRO A 198 16.81 -12.37 14.23
C PRO A 198 17.25 -11.35 15.27
N ASP A 199 17.07 -10.07 14.97
CA ASP A 199 17.29 -8.98 15.91
C ASP A 199 15.96 -8.71 16.64
N PRO A 200 15.87 -8.96 17.96
CA PRO A 200 14.64 -8.72 18.71
C PRO A 200 14.19 -7.25 18.71
N ASN A 201 15.10 -6.32 18.44
CA ASN A 201 14.84 -4.88 18.39
C ASN A 201 14.88 -4.32 16.96
N TRP A 202 14.71 -5.15 15.93
CA TRP A 202 14.79 -4.72 14.54
C TRP A 202 13.89 -3.52 14.21
N HIS A 203 12.73 -3.40 14.86
CA HIS A 203 11.82 -2.27 14.73
C HIS A 203 12.47 -0.94 15.13
N ALA A 204 13.26 -0.92 16.20
CA ALA A 204 13.96 0.26 16.67
C ALA A 204 15.01 0.73 15.64
N ALA A 205 15.69 -0.22 14.97
CA ALA A 205 16.63 0.10 13.90
C ALA A 205 15.92 0.74 12.68
N VAL A 206 14.73 0.25 12.31
CA VAL A 206 13.95 0.85 11.21
C VAL A 206 13.48 2.27 11.54
N VAL A 207 13.03 2.49 12.78
CA VAL A 207 12.62 3.82 13.27
C VAL A 207 13.81 4.76 13.39
N ALA A 208 14.97 4.29 13.85
CA ALA A 208 16.19 5.09 13.98
C ALA A 208 16.82 5.50 12.64
N VAL A 209 16.62 4.72 11.57
CA VAL A 209 17.00 5.12 10.19
C VAL A 209 16.09 6.24 9.66
N LYS A 210 14.96 6.52 10.32
CA LYS A 210 13.94 7.48 9.88
C LYS A 210 14.07 8.89 10.49
N PRO A 211 15.25 9.54 10.39
CA PRO A 211 15.27 10.99 10.22
C PRO A 211 16.20 11.40 9.07
N ALA A 212 15.72 11.29 7.82
CA ALA A 212 16.35 11.94 6.65
C ALA A 212 15.45 11.99 5.40
N ALA A 213 14.48 11.06 5.26
CA ALA A 213 13.73 10.91 4.02
C ALA A 213 12.44 11.74 3.90
N GLN A 214 12.09 12.55 4.92
CA GLN A 214 10.94 13.49 4.83
C GLN A 214 11.32 14.87 4.25
N SER A 215 12.58 15.12 3.91
CA SER A 215 13.05 16.40 3.34
C SER A 215 13.44 16.37 1.86
N ALA A 216 13.17 15.26 1.14
CA ALA A 216 13.47 15.16 -0.29
C ALA A 216 12.29 15.53 -1.22
N GLU A 217 11.20 16.10 -0.70
CA GLU A 217 10.11 16.69 -1.50
C GLU A 217 10.24 18.21 -1.71
N ALA A 218 11.35 18.82 -1.29
CA ALA A 218 11.63 20.25 -1.47
C ALA A 218 12.82 20.49 -2.42
N ALA A 219 12.72 20.06 -3.67
CA ALA A 219 13.58 20.55 -4.75
C ALA A 219 12.96 20.40 -6.16
N VAL A 220 11.65 20.64 -6.30
CA VAL A 220 11.16 21.15 -7.59
C VAL A 220 11.35 22.66 -7.51
N LYS A 221 12.49 23.14 -8.03
CA LYS A 221 12.69 24.59 -8.21
C LYS A 221 11.52 25.10 -9.06
N PRO A 222 10.81 26.16 -8.65
CA PRO A 222 9.87 26.80 -9.55
C PRO A 222 10.68 27.31 -10.74
N VAL A 223 10.39 26.80 -11.94
CA VAL A 223 10.89 27.41 -13.16
C VAL A 223 10.26 28.79 -13.20
N ALA A 224 11.07 29.82 -13.01
CA ALA A 224 10.64 31.20 -13.17
C ALA A 224 10.13 31.36 -14.60
N LEU A 225 8.85 31.69 -14.76
CA LEU A 225 8.30 32.20 -16.01
C LEU A 225 8.84 33.62 -16.21
N SER A 226 10.10 33.75 -16.62
CA SER A 226 10.61 34.98 -17.18
C SER A 226 10.30 35.02 -18.68
N SER A 227 9.36 35.91 -19.02
CA SER A 227 9.24 36.59 -20.30
C SER A 227 9.53 35.77 -21.56
N PHE A 228 8.62 34.86 -21.92
CA PHE A 228 8.46 34.52 -23.33
C PHE A 228 7.72 35.68 -24.00
N SER A 229 8.48 36.53 -24.72
CA SER A 229 7.93 37.54 -25.61
C SER A 229 7.15 36.85 -26.71
N PHE A 230 5.82 36.88 -26.60
CA PHE A 230 4.92 36.49 -27.68
C PHE A 230 5.08 37.51 -28.81
N LYS A 231 5.79 37.12 -29.88
CA LYS A 231 5.67 37.85 -31.16
C LYS A 231 4.23 37.72 -31.65
N PRO A 232 3.52 38.82 -31.95
CA PRO A 232 2.20 38.73 -32.53
C PRO A 232 2.29 38.15 -33.94
N LEU A 233 1.43 37.16 -34.23
CA LEU A 233 1.21 36.64 -35.58
C LEU A 233 0.54 37.73 -36.42
N SER A 234 1.36 38.43 -37.21
CA SER A 234 0.92 39.34 -38.26
C SER A 234 0.65 38.56 -39.54
N ALA A 235 -0.58 38.69 -40.02
CA ALA A 235 -1.03 38.66 -41.42
C ALA A 235 -0.66 37.45 -42.30
N TYR A 236 -1.70 36.68 -42.63
CA TYR A 236 -2.04 36.19 -43.98
C TYR A 236 -0.91 36.24 -45.03
N ASP A 237 -0.47 35.06 -45.45
CA ASP A 237 0.05 34.88 -46.81
C ASP A 237 -0.71 33.73 -47.48
N THR A 238 -1.55 34.10 -48.44
CA THR A 238 -2.31 33.20 -49.30
C THR A 238 -1.38 32.63 -50.37
N GLY A 239 -0.81 31.45 -50.12
CA GLY A 239 0.10 30.78 -51.06
C GLY A 239 -0.14 29.27 -51.12
N LYS A 240 -0.86 28.83 -52.15
CA LYS A 240 -1.14 27.46 -52.62
C LYS A 240 -0.10 26.39 -52.21
N SER A 241 -0.56 25.33 -51.52
CA SER A 241 0.12 24.02 -51.47
C SER A 241 -0.65 22.98 -52.29
N PRO A 242 -0.03 22.26 -53.24
CA PRO A 242 -0.68 21.17 -53.95
C PRO A 242 -0.57 19.83 -53.20
N GLY A 243 -1.71 19.14 -53.08
CA GLY A 243 -1.82 17.69 -53.24
C GLY A 243 -1.25 16.78 -52.14
N ARG A 244 -2.14 16.29 -51.26
CA ARG A 244 -2.32 14.86 -50.89
C ARG A 244 -3.17 14.72 -49.62
N SER A 245 -4.51 14.63 -49.76
CA SER A 245 -5.34 13.97 -48.74
C SER A 245 -6.75 13.56 -49.21
N GLN A 246 -7.05 13.54 -50.51
CA GLN A 246 -8.41 13.26 -51.02
C GLN A 246 -8.69 11.78 -51.35
N LYS A 247 -8.11 10.83 -50.60
CA LYS A 247 -8.32 9.38 -50.85
C LYS A 247 -8.66 8.52 -49.63
N ARG A 248 -8.98 9.09 -48.46
CA ARG A 248 -9.37 8.28 -47.29
C ARG A 248 -10.67 8.67 -46.58
N GLN A 249 -11.38 9.70 -47.06
CA GLN A 249 -12.72 10.03 -46.53
C GLN A 249 -13.88 9.44 -47.35
N SER A 250 -13.63 8.76 -48.47
CA SER A 250 -14.70 8.13 -49.28
C SER A 250 -14.91 6.63 -49.02
N ARG A 251 -14.34 6.05 -47.95
CA ARG A 251 -14.60 4.65 -47.55
C ARG A 251 -15.40 4.49 -46.25
N PHE A 252 -15.65 5.58 -45.52
CA PHE A 252 -16.42 5.51 -44.26
C PHE A 252 -17.93 5.75 -44.47
N THR A 253 -18.33 6.28 -45.63
CA THR A 253 -19.75 6.55 -45.98
C THR A 253 -20.40 5.46 -46.85
N LYS A 254 -19.79 4.28 -46.98
CA LYS A 254 -20.36 3.14 -47.74
C LYS A 254 -20.63 1.88 -46.90
N TRP A 255 -20.60 1.97 -45.57
CA TRP A 255 -20.90 0.84 -44.67
C TRP A 255 -22.17 1.05 -43.82
N LEU A 256 -22.74 2.26 -43.79
CA LEU A 256 -24.01 2.54 -43.08
C LEU A 256 -25.27 2.41 -43.96
N GLU A 257 -25.13 1.93 -45.20
CA GLU A 257 -26.26 1.65 -46.10
C GLU A 257 -26.08 0.27 -46.76
N GLY A 258 -26.65 -0.75 -46.12
CA GLY A 258 -26.71 -2.15 -46.55
C GLY A 258 -26.77 -3.05 -45.32
N ARG A 259 -27.94 -3.47 -44.83
CA ARG A 259 -28.74 -4.61 -45.34
C ARG A 259 -27.90 -5.81 -45.69
#